data_AF-Q8ZUU4-F1
#
_entry.id   AF-Q8ZUU4-F1
#
_cell.length_a   1.000
_cell.length_b   1.000
_cell.length_c   1.000
_cell.angle_alpha   90.00
_cell.angle_beta   90.00
_cell.angle_gamma   90.00
#
_symmetry.space_group_name_H-M   'P 1'
#
loop_
_entity.id
_entity.type
_entity.pdbx_description
1 polymer ?
#
loop_
_entity_poly.entity_id
_entity_poly.type
_entity_poly.pdbx_seq_one_letter_code
_entity_poly.pdbx_strand_id
1 'polypeptide(L)'
;MNRLERFKERVKLYREAGIALESLSLGCSVKVDLYNVLYPALQLLREEMYKLNLVIAPREDAAIMPGASAALRRYFLDVENPRLDPAEVEKLSPTVAIVLAQVYMGKAAAPDLFAKYVAGLYKALGSSRHKVWLGKGHSIISTKKGAEFFMVDFLKAEGQEGYIVANNDTIQVIDPSEDFDSPLQIAVAVNNALNDLFTKGAWKDIHIAPVYDAPPPFRGPLEARVKSYASSLGKLVEAPQPEMGYLLLGATAYARLDREPPLFYDKIREGFVVVVTRPFGELAYFTTYVAVHTDETLMKKFEEEVMPIEQFEAEKRRVLEIMATPNLEAAKAIYQYLPDLGERFDPEAHIAATIDVSGPGIFVFKEVAERAGVDIRLFDVPLMSSAVSKFAADNYIMPDATAGTNGAIAIFASRKVAEELVEKLSKAPHAKPTVIGVVEGKGEGRLIVPEWALQYISSKKLREKLGAASVLGGLARVVGRPIRAVAYVEGAVQGVGFRPMARARAKALGLLGYAKNLPDGRVEVVVEGDEERVRKYVEELCKGFENCRVGQVIYAEARGEFSDFSIL
;
A
#
# COMPACT_ATOMS: atom_id res chain seq x y z
N MET A 1 10.63 -17.29 30.45
CA MET A 1 11.20 -17.47 29.11
C MET A 1 11.81 -16.16 28.68
N ASN A 2 13.10 -16.16 28.32
CA ASN A 2 13.74 -14.96 27.79
C ASN A 2 13.27 -14.69 26.34
N ARG A 3 13.52 -13.48 25.83
CA ARG A 3 13.06 -13.06 24.48
C ARG A 3 13.53 -14.00 23.36
N LEU A 4 14.78 -14.46 23.41
CA LEU A 4 15.36 -15.32 22.38
C LEU A 4 14.72 -16.72 22.40
N GLU A 5 14.44 -17.27 23.57
CA GLU A 5 13.68 -18.51 23.73
C GLU A 5 12.28 -18.36 23.12
N ARG A 6 11.58 -17.25 23.39
CA ARG A 6 10.28 -16.94 22.79
C ARG A 6 10.33 -16.92 21.27
N PHE A 7 11.32 -16.23 20.69
CA PHE A 7 11.49 -16.18 19.24
C PHE A 7 11.82 -17.56 18.65
N LYS A 8 12.70 -18.34 19.29
CA LYS A 8 13.03 -19.70 18.86
C LYS A 8 11.82 -20.64 18.87
N GLU A 9 10.96 -20.54 19.88
CA GLU A 9 9.69 -21.29 19.92
C GLU A 9 8.77 -20.90 18.77
N ARG A 10 8.66 -19.59 18.46
CA ARG A 10 7.89 -19.12 17.31
C ARG A 10 8.46 -19.61 15.98
N VAL A 11 9.77 -19.54 15.78
CA VAL A 11 10.42 -20.08 14.58
C VAL A 11 10.14 -21.57 14.44
N LYS A 12 10.23 -22.33 15.53
CA LYS A 12 9.91 -23.77 15.51
C LYS A 12 8.45 -24.01 15.11
N LEU A 13 7.50 -23.30 15.70
CA LEU A 13 6.07 -23.39 15.39
C LEU A 13 5.80 -23.14 13.90
N TYR A 14 6.30 -22.03 13.35
CA TYR A 14 6.10 -21.69 11.93
C TYR A 14 6.81 -22.68 10.99
N ARG A 15 7.99 -23.19 11.38
CA ARG A 15 8.69 -24.22 10.61
C ARG A 15 7.93 -25.54 10.57
N GLU A 16 7.28 -25.93 11.66
CA GLU A 16 6.38 -27.10 11.71
C GLU A 16 5.18 -26.93 10.76
N ALA A 17 4.74 -25.69 10.51
CA ALA A 17 3.74 -25.36 9.50
C ALA A 17 4.30 -25.19 8.06
N GLY A 18 5.59 -25.47 7.86
CA GLY A 18 6.26 -25.35 6.56
C GLY A 18 6.61 -23.91 6.17
N ILE A 19 6.59 -22.97 7.11
CA ILE A 19 7.05 -21.61 6.90
C ILE A 19 8.44 -21.45 7.50
N ALA A 20 9.44 -21.25 6.64
CA ALA A 20 10.80 -20.95 7.07
C ALA A 20 10.99 -19.43 7.16
N LEU A 21 10.68 -18.86 8.33
CA LEU A 21 10.74 -17.42 8.62
C LEU A 21 12.12 -16.81 8.35
N GLU A 22 13.17 -17.60 8.52
CA GLU A 22 14.56 -17.23 8.26
C GLU A 22 14.92 -17.13 6.78
N SER A 23 14.11 -17.75 5.90
CA SER A 23 14.35 -17.80 4.45
C SER A 23 13.33 -17.01 3.64
N LEU A 24 12.24 -16.60 4.29
CA LEU A 24 11.11 -15.91 3.68
C LEU A 24 11.00 -14.49 4.22
N SER A 25 11.00 -13.53 3.32
CA SER A 25 10.50 -12.19 3.62
C SER A 25 9.01 -12.30 3.98
N LEU A 26 8.60 -11.73 5.12
CA LEU A 26 7.23 -11.85 5.64
C LEU A 26 6.19 -11.17 4.74
N GLY A 27 4.91 -11.56 4.89
CA GLY A 27 3.76 -10.91 4.26
C GLY A 27 3.67 -11.12 2.74
N CYS A 28 3.42 -10.04 1.99
CA CYS A 28 3.31 -10.05 0.52
C CYS A 28 4.63 -10.37 -0.21
N SER A 29 5.73 -10.54 0.51
CA SER A 29 7.05 -10.80 -0.06
C SER A 29 7.27 -12.26 -0.46
N VAL A 30 6.31 -13.14 -0.15
CA VAL A 30 6.28 -14.56 -0.55
C VAL A 30 5.58 -14.77 -1.92
N LYS A 31 5.37 -13.69 -2.69
CA LYS A 31 4.83 -13.78 -4.06
C LYS A 31 5.94 -14.17 -5.05
N VAL A 32 5.56 -14.78 -6.17
CA VAL A 32 6.49 -15.03 -7.28
C VAL A 32 7.03 -13.69 -7.79
N ASP A 33 8.35 -13.59 -8.00
CA ASP A 33 8.98 -12.36 -8.48
C ASP A 33 8.39 -11.95 -9.84
N LEU A 34 7.70 -10.79 -9.84
CA LEU A 34 6.99 -10.30 -11.00
C LEU A 34 7.93 -10.08 -12.20
N TYR A 35 9.08 -9.45 -11.95
CA TYR A 35 9.98 -8.97 -13.01
C TYR A 35 10.94 -10.04 -13.49
N ASN A 36 11.44 -10.87 -12.58
CA ASN A 36 12.47 -11.85 -12.88
C ASN A 36 11.89 -13.23 -13.24
N VAL A 37 10.64 -13.54 -12.83
CA VAL A 37 10.04 -14.87 -13.04
C VAL A 37 8.70 -14.78 -13.77
N LEU A 38 7.70 -14.10 -13.22
CA LEU A 38 6.33 -14.14 -13.76
C LEU A 38 6.22 -13.54 -15.16
N TYR A 39 6.66 -12.29 -15.38
CA TYR A 39 6.51 -11.65 -16.70
C TYR A 39 7.31 -12.36 -17.80
N PRO A 40 8.59 -12.75 -17.57
CA PRO A 40 9.30 -13.55 -18.54
C PRO A 40 8.59 -14.89 -18.81
N ALA A 41 8.01 -15.54 -17.80
CA ALA A 41 7.25 -16.78 -17.98
C ALA A 41 5.99 -16.59 -18.83
N LEU A 42 5.21 -15.53 -18.60
CA LEU A 42 4.03 -15.21 -19.41
C LEU A 42 4.41 -14.91 -20.87
N GLN A 43 5.55 -14.26 -21.08
CA GLN A 43 6.06 -14.00 -22.43
C GLN A 43 6.41 -15.30 -23.17
N LEU A 44 6.99 -16.29 -22.47
CA LEU A 44 7.27 -17.61 -23.03
C LEU A 44 5.98 -18.35 -23.44
N LEU A 45 4.89 -18.16 -22.70
CA LEU A 45 3.61 -18.83 -22.97
C LEU A 45 2.74 -18.11 -24.00
N ARG A 46 3.07 -16.88 -24.38
CA ARG A 46 2.21 -15.99 -25.16
C ARG A 46 1.64 -16.65 -26.42
N GLU A 47 2.48 -17.31 -27.21
CA GLU A 47 2.07 -17.98 -28.47
C GLU A 47 1.17 -19.20 -28.23
N GLU A 48 1.40 -19.96 -27.15
CA GLU A 48 0.52 -21.07 -26.78
C GLU A 48 -0.82 -20.54 -26.27
N MET A 49 -0.81 -19.48 -25.47
CA MET A 49 -2.01 -18.87 -24.89
C MET A 49 -2.94 -18.28 -25.94
N TYR A 50 -2.42 -17.67 -27.02
CA TYR A 50 -3.25 -17.15 -28.12
C TYR A 50 -4.07 -18.23 -28.84
N LYS A 51 -3.67 -19.50 -28.73
CA LYS A 51 -4.39 -20.63 -29.34
C LYS A 51 -5.49 -21.19 -28.43
N LEU A 52 -5.53 -20.76 -27.17
CA LEU A 52 -6.51 -21.23 -26.19
C LEU A 52 -7.79 -20.40 -26.26
N ASN A 53 -8.92 -21.00 -25.88
CA ASN A 53 -10.19 -20.29 -25.75
C ASN A 53 -10.27 -19.53 -24.41
N LEU A 54 -9.27 -18.69 -24.14
CA LEU A 54 -9.05 -17.98 -22.89
C LEU A 54 -8.74 -16.50 -23.19
N VAL A 55 -9.29 -15.60 -22.39
CA VAL A 55 -8.95 -14.16 -22.43
C VAL A 55 -8.25 -13.80 -21.12
N ILE A 56 -7.09 -13.16 -21.18
CA ILE A 56 -6.47 -12.54 -20.00
C ILE A 56 -6.93 -11.08 -19.96
N ALA A 57 -7.56 -10.68 -18.86
CA ALA A 57 -7.98 -9.29 -18.67
C ALA A 57 -6.76 -8.36 -18.52
N PRO A 58 -6.91 -7.05 -18.81
CA PRO A 58 -5.91 -6.05 -18.49
C PRO A 58 -5.53 -6.07 -17.00
N ARG A 59 -4.31 -5.60 -16.69
CA ARG A 59 -3.80 -5.59 -15.32
C ARG A 59 -4.52 -4.52 -14.49
N GLU A 60 -5.43 -4.98 -13.64
CA GLU A 60 -6.06 -4.20 -12.57
C GLU A 60 -5.82 -4.87 -11.21
N ASP A 61 -5.94 -4.10 -10.14
CA ASP A 61 -5.84 -4.63 -8.77
C ASP A 61 -6.98 -5.60 -8.45
N ALA A 62 -8.16 -5.35 -9.04
CA ALA A 62 -9.35 -6.20 -8.93
C ALA A 62 -9.97 -6.48 -10.31
N ALA A 63 -10.60 -7.65 -10.45
CA ALA A 63 -11.44 -7.95 -11.60
C ALA A 63 -12.73 -7.12 -11.52
N ILE A 64 -13.04 -6.37 -12.58
CA ILE A 64 -14.26 -5.57 -12.69
C ILE A 64 -15.06 -6.06 -13.88
N MET A 65 -16.32 -6.41 -13.65
CA MET A 65 -17.23 -6.91 -14.68
C MET A 65 -18.63 -6.32 -14.52
N PRO A 66 -19.36 -6.07 -15.61
CA PRO A 66 -20.76 -5.67 -15.52
C PRO A 66 -21.58 -6.71 -14.75
N GLY A 67 -22.44 -6.25 -13.85
CA GLY A 67 -23.29 -7.10 -13.04
C GLY A 67 -23.85 -6.40 -11.81
N ALA A 68 -25.04 -6.82 -11.39
CA ALA A 68 -25.70 -6.37 -10.17
C ALA A 68 -25.57 -7.38 -9.01
N SER A 69 -25.36 -8.66 -9.32
CA SER A 69 -25.06 -9.73 -8.37
C SER A 69 -24.04 -10.71 -8.95
N ALA A 70 -23.44 -11.55 -8.10
CA ALA A 70 -22.61 -12.65 -8.55
C ALA A 70 -22.73 -13.88 -7.66
N ALA A 71 -22.51 -15.05 -8.26
CA ALA A 71 -22.32 -16.31 -7.57
C ALA A 71 -20.91 -16.84 -7.81
N LEU A 72 -20.27 -17.36 -6.76
CA LEU A 72 -18.92 -17.92 -6.80
C LEU A 72 -18.96 -19.44 -6.74
N ARG A 73 -18.13 -20.09 -7.55
CA ARG A 73 -17.86 -21.53 -7.48
C ARG A 73 -16.35 -21.78 -7.54
N ARG A 74 -15.83 -22.42 -6.50
CA ARG A 74 -14.40 -22.72 -6.33
C ARG A 74 -14.05 -24.13 -6.73
N TYR A 75 -12.93 -24.27 -7.43
CA TYR A 75 -12.31 -25.53 -7.81
C TYR A 75 -10.85 -25.55 -7.38
N PHE A 76 -10.37 -26.73 -6.99
CA PHE A 76 -8.94 -27.00 -6.85
C PHE A 76 -8.52 -27.97 -7.96
N LEU A 77 -7.41 -27.65 -8.63
CA LEU A 77 -6.83 -28.46 -9.68
C LEU A 77 -5.49 -29.02 -9.20
N ASP A 78 -5.26 -30.29 -9.52
CA ASP A 78 -3.96 -30.93 -9.38
C ASP A 78 -2.92 -30.20 -10.25
N VAL A 79 -1.71 -30.00 -9.73
CA VAL A 79 -0.67 -29.22 -10.41
C VAL A 79 0.08 -30.00 -11.50
N GLU A 80 0.10 -31.33 -11.41
CA GLU A 80 0.79 -32.19 -12.37
C GLU A 80 -0.10 -32.46 -13.60
N ASN A 81 -1.41 -32.52 -13.40
CA ASN A 81 -2.40 -32.71 -14.46
C ASN A 81 -3.68 -31.89 -14.18
N PRO A 82 -3.62 -30.56 -14.38
CA PRO A 82 -4.78 -29.68 -14.15
C PRO A 82 -5.92 -30.03 -15.10
N ARG A 83 -7.11 -30.32 -14.57
CA ARG A 83 -8.30 -30.68 -15.36
C ARG A 83 -9.54 -30.00 -14.83
N LEU A 84 -10.26 -29.34 -15.74
CA LEU A 84 -11.63 -28.86 -15.53
C LEU A 84 -12.53 -29.63 -16.47
N ASP A 85 -13.71 -30.04 -16.01
CA ASP A 85 -14.71 -30.64 -16.89
C ASP A 85 -15.27 -29.55 -17.82
N PRO A 86 -15.05 -29.65 -19.15
CA PRO A 86 -15.57 -28.65 -20.09
C PRO A 86 -17.09 -28.47 -20.01
N ALA A 87 -17.84 -29.56 -19.75
CA ALA A 87 -19.29 -29.50 -19.64
C ALA A 87 -19.74 -28.72 -18.40
N GLU A 88 -18.98 -28.81 -17.30
CA GLU A 88 -19.25 -28.05 -16.08
C GLU A 88 -18.95 -26.56 -16.29
N VAL A 89 -17.84 -26.22 -16.94
CA VAL A 89 -17.51 -24.82 -17.28
C VAL A 89 -18.55 -24.22 -18.23
N GLU A 90 -18.99 -24.98 -19.24
CA GLU A 90 -20.05 -24.55 -20.16
C GLU A 90 -21.39 -24.34 -19.44
N LYS A 91 -21.74 -25.23 -18.51
CA LYS A 91 -22.96 -25.11 -17.70
C LYS A 91 -22.91 -23.92 -16.75
N LEU A 92 -21.76 -23.69 -16.10
CA LEU A 92 -21.57 -22.54 -15.21
C LEU A 92 -21.55 -21.23 -15.99
N SER A 93 -21.02 -21.26 -17.22
CA SER A 93 -20.89 -20.11 -18.12
C SER A 93 -20.26 -18.88 -17.43
N PRO A 94 -19.13 -19.03 -16.71
CA PRO A 94 -18.62 -18.01 -15.82
C PRO A 94 -18.28 -16.71 -16.54
N THR A 95 -18.54 -15.59 -15.89
CA THR A 95 -18.17 -14.26 -16.40
C THR A 95 -16.66 -14.05 -16.29
N VAL A 96 -16.09 -14.44 -15.15
CA VAL A 96 -14.65 -14.30 -14.87
C VAL A 96 -14.13 -15.47 -14.05
N ALA A 97 -12.84 -15.76 -14.18
CA ALA A 97 -12.05 -16.63 -13.33
C ALA A 97 -11.05 -15.79 -12.54
N ILE A 98 -10.96 -16.06 -11.24
CA ILE A 98 -9.92 -15.56 -10.34
C ILE A 98 -9.09 -16.76 -9.91
N VAL A 99 -7.77 -16.66 -10.04
CA VAL A 99 -6.85 -17.77 -9.80
C VAL A 99 -5.94 -17.48 -8.63
N LEU A 100 -5.71 -18.48 -7.79
CA LEU A 100 -4.59 -18.54 -6.84
C LEU A 100 -3.71 -19.76 -7.17
N ALA A 101 -2.42 -19.54 -7.36
CA ALA A 101 -1.43 -20.60 -7.53
C ALA A 101 -0.49 -20.64 -6.32
N GLN A 102 -0.53 -21.72 -5.55
CA GLN A 102 0.49 -21.99 -4.53
C GLN A 102 1.59 -22.86 -5.12
N VAL A 103 2.79 -22.31 -5.24
CA VAL A 103 3.88 -22.88 -6.05
C VAL A 103 5.06 -23.21 -5.17
N TYR A 104 5.61 -24.42 -5.29
CA TYR A 104 6.83 -24.76 -4.56
C TYR A 104 7.99 -23.90 -5.05
N MET A 105 8.81 -23.37 -4.13
CA MET A 105 9.92 -22.46 -4.46
C MET A 105 10.83 -22.96 -5.59
N GLY A 106 11.07 -24.28 -5.69
CA GLY A 106 11.89 -24.86 -6.76
C GLY A 106 11.29 -24.65 -8.15
N LYS A 107 9.96 -24.63 -8.29
CA LYS A 107 9.26 -24.38 -9.56
C LYS A 107 9.12 -22.87 -9.86
N ALA A 108 9.29 -22.01 -8.85
CA ALA A 108 9.29 -20.55 -8.99
C ALA A 108 10.70 -19.95 -9.14
N ALA A 109 11.75 -20.77 -9.18
CA ALA A 109 13.15 -20.31 -9.20
C ALA A 109 13.60 -19.73 -10.56
N ALA A 110 12.89 -20.05 -11.65
CA ALA A 110 13.24 -19.60 -13.00
C ALA A 110 11.97 -19.43 -13.87
N PRO A 111 11.99 -18.48 -14.84
CA PRO A 111 10.88 -18.25 -15.76
C PRO A 111 10.37 -19.48 -16.50
N ASP A 112 11.26 -20.34 -16.99
CA ASP A 112 10.89 -21.49 -17.81
C ASP A 112 10.23 -22.59 -16.97
N LEU A 113 10.69 -22.78 -15.73
CA LEU A 113 10.07 -23.69 -14.76
C LEU A 113 8.67 -23.21 -14.38
N PHE A 114 8.53 -21.91 -14.10
CA PHE A 114 7.25 -21.31 -13.76
C PHE A 114 6.27 -21.33 -14.95
N ALA A 115 6.76 -21.04 -16.16
CA ALA A 115 5.96 -21.13 -17.38
C ALA A 115 5.40 -22.54 -17.58
N LYS A 116 6.24 -23.58 -17.46
CA LYS A 116 5.80 -24.98 -17.55
C LYS A 116 4.75 -25.30 -16.49
N TYR A 117 4.91 -24.78 -15.28
CA TYR A 117 3.98 -24.99 -14.18
C TYR A 117 2.59 -24.40 -14.49
N VAL A 118 2.49 -23.13 -14.89
CA VAL A 118 1.19 -22.48 -15.15
C VAL A 118 0.57 -22.82 -16.51
N ALA A 119 1.32 -23.37 -17.46
CA ALA A 119 0.81 -23.75 -18.78
C ALA A 119 -0.34 -24.77 -18.70
N GLY A 120 -0.25 -25.74 -17.80
CA GLY A 120 -1.30 -26.74 -17.59
C GLY A 120 -2.62 -26.11 -17.12
N LEU A 121 -2.54 -25.15 -16.20
CA LEU A 121 -3.69 -24.38 -15.73
C LEU A 121 -4.37 -23.63 -16.88
N TYR A 122 -3.61 -22.91 -17.71
CA TYR A 122 -4.20 -22.16 -18.83
C TYR A 122 -4.85 -23.08 -19.84
N LYS A 123 -4.24 -24.24 -20.14
CA LYS A 123 -4.84 -25.28 -20.98
C LYS A 123 -6.15 -25.81 -20.40
N ALA A 124 -6.22 -26.04 -19.08
CA ALA A 124 -7.44 -26.44 -18.40
C ALA A 124 -8.54 -25.38 -18.49
N LEU A 125 -8.22 -24.11 -18.24
CA LEU A 125 -9.18 -22.99 -18.34
C LEU A 125 -9.69 -22.78 -19.77
N GLY A 126 -8.83 -22.97 -20.77
CA GLY A 126 -9.16 -22.83 -22.19
C GLY A 126 -9.76 -24.07 -22.84
N SER A 127 -10.08 -25.12 -22.07
CA SER A 127 -10.52 -26.43 -22.60
C SER A 127 -11.99 -26.47 -23.03
N SER A 128 -12.81 -25.53 -22.57
CA SER A 128 -14.25 -25.48 -22.85
C SER A 128 -14.60 -24.60 -24.05
N ARG A 129 -15.79 -24.80 -24.65
CA ARG A 129 -16.28 -23.91 -25.71
C ARG A 129 -16.69 -22.54 -25.17
N HIS A 130 -17.06 -22.47 -23.89
CA HIS A 130 -17.27 -21.19 -23.22
C HIS A 130 -15.93 -20.48 -23.05
N LYS A 131 -15.85 -19.24 -23.52
CA LYS A 131 -14.63 -18.44 -23.44
C LYS A 131 -14.48 -17.89 -22.02
N VAL A 132 -13.48 -18.38 -21.30
CA VAL A 132 -13.18 -17.95 -19.93
C VAL A 132 -12.38 -16.65 -19.95
N TRP A 133 -12.74 -15.71 -19.09
CA TRP A 133 -11.96 -14.49 -18.85
C TRP A 133 -11.20 -14.64 -17.54
N LEU A 134 -9.87 -14.67 -17.59
CA LEU A 134 -9.02 -14.62 -16.41
C LEU A 134 -8.90 -13.17 -15.96
N GLY A 135 -9.61 -12.79 -14.91
CA GLY A 135 -9.68 -11.41 -14.42
C GLY A 135 -8.55 -11.06 -13.46
N LYS A 136 -8.13 -12.02 -12.64
CA LYS A 136 -7.08 -11.82 -11.63
C LYS A 136 -6.33 -13.12 -11.38
N GLY A 137 -5.02 -13.02 -11.23
CA GLY A 137 -4.15 -14.11 -10.80
C GLY A 137 -3.32 -13.69 -9.61
N HIS A 138 -3.30 -14.50 -8.57
CA HIS A 138 -2.42 -14.39 -7.42
C HIS A 138 -1.52 -15.62 -7.34
N SER A 139 -0.29 -15.44 -6.89
CA SER A 139 0.68 -16.52 -6.75
C SER A 139 1.43 -16.40 -5.44
N ILE A 140 1.59 -17.51 -4.73
CA ILE A 140 2.27 -17.56 -3.44
C ILE A 140 3.25 -18.74 -3.40
N ILE A 141 4.43 -18.53 -2.84
CA ILE A 141 5.51 -19.51 -2.79
C ILE A 141 5.34 -20.39 -1.54
N SER A 142 5.43 -21.71 -1.69
CA SER A 142 5.54 -22.63 -0.57
C SER A 142 6.96 -23.20 -0.45
N THR A 143 7.39 -23.44 0.79
CA THR A 143 8.67 -24.15 1.07
C THR A 143 8.47 -25.67 1.24
N LYS A 144 7.22 -26.12 1.36
CA LYS A 144 6.85 -27.52 1.53
C LYS A 144 6.49 -28.14 0.18
N LYS A 145 7.31 -29.09 -0.28
CA LYS A 145 6.99 -29.89 -1.47
C LYS A 145 5.66 -30.62 -1.26
N GLY A 146 4.81 -30.63 -2.28
CA GLY A 146 3.50 -31.27 -2.23
C GLY A 146 2.41 -30.43 -1.58
N ALA A 147 2.69 -29.18 -1.17
CA ALA A 147 1.67 -28.21 -0.78
C ALA A 147 1.15 -27.38 -1.95
N GLU A 148 1.40 -27.80 -3.19
CA GLU A 148 1.13 -27.01 -4.39
C GLU A 148 -0.29 -27.22 -4.89
N PHE A 149 -0.97 -26.17 -5.33
CA PHE A 149 -2.31 -26.27 -5.91
C PHE A 149 -2.59 -25.10 -6.87
N PHE A 150 -3.52 -25.34 -7.80
CA PHE A 150 -4.24 -24.26 -8.46
C PHE A 150 -5.65 -24.16 -7.91
N MET A 151 -6.04 -22.99 -7.44
CA MET A 151 -7.41 -22.68 -7.07
C MET A 151 -8.00 -21.78 -8.16
N VAL A 152 -9.21 -22.13 -8.61
CA VAL A 152 -9.96 -21.36 -9.60
C VAL A 152 -11.31 -21.00 -9.01
N ASP A 153 -11.54 -19.72 -8.80
CA ASP A 153 -12.83 -19.15 -8.44
C ASP A 153 -13.51 -18.61 -9.68
N PHE A 154 -14.53 -19.32 -10.13
CA PHE A 154 -15.41 -18.84 -11.18
C PHE A 154 -16.51 -17.97 -10.58
N LEU A 155 -16.61 -16.73 -11.05
CA LEU A 155 -17.72 -15.85 -10.74
C LEU A 155 -18.65 -15.74 -11.95
N LYS A 156 -19.93 -16.00 -11.70
CA LYS A 156 -21.01 -15.71 -12.64
C LYS A 156 -21.72 -14.44 -12.20
N ALA A 157 -21.51 -13.36 -12.92
CA ALA A 157 -22.21 -12.09 -12.68
C ALA A 157 -23.55 -12.08 -13.45
N GLU A 158 -24.59 -11.54 -12.80
CA GLU A 158 -25.94 -11.42 -13.35
C GLU A 158 -26.45 -9.97 -13.25
N GLY A 159 -27.34 -9.59 -14.16
CA GLY A 159 -27.83 -8.22 -14.31
C GLY A 159 -26.90 -7.31 -15.10
N GLN A 160 -27.37 -6.10 -15.42
CA GLN A 160 -26.61 -5.10 -16.19
C GLN A 160 -26.45 -3.75 -15.45
N GLU A 161 -26.98 -3.64 -14.24
CA GLU A 161 -26.96 -2.39 -13.47
C GLU A 161 -25.74 -2.30 -12.53
N GLY A 162 -24.65 -1.78 -13.09
CA GLY A 162 -23.40 -1.53 -12.37
C GLY A 162 -22.36 -2.63 -12.58
N TYR A 163 -21.49 -2.79 -11.60
CA TYR A 163 -20.33 -3.66 -11.66
C TYR A 163 -20.22 -4.57 -10.44
N ILE A 164 -19.66 -5.76 -10.66
CA ILE A 164 -19.09 -6.59 -9.60
C ILE A 164 -17.57 -6.39 -9.63
N VAL A 165 -17.03 -5.99 -8.48
CA VAL A 165 -15.60 -5.87 -8.24
C VAL A 165 -15.18 -7.06 -7.40
N ALA A 166 -14.20 -7.82 -7.87
CA ALA A 166 -13.79 -9.08 -7.24
C ALA A 166 -12.27 -9.22 -7.21
N ASN A 167 -11.76 -9.79 -6.12
CA ASN A 167 -10.33 -10.00 -5.93
C ASN A 167 -10.08 -11.28 -5.13
N ASN A 168 -8.89 -11.85 -5.30
CA ASN A 168 -8.32 -12.82 -4.37
C ASN A 168 -6.95 -12.32 -3.93
N ASP A 169 -6.72 -12.30 -2.62
CA ASP A 169 -5.37 -12.21 -2.08
C ASP A 169 -5.25 -13.13 -0.87
N THR A 170 -4.07 -13.72 -0.74
CA THR A 170 -3.73 -14.65 0.33
C THR A 170 -2.28 -14.47 0.74
N ILE A 171 -2.02 -14.70 2.01
CA ILE A 171 -0.73 -14.58 2.66
C ILE A 171 -0.49 -15.79 3.55
N GLN A 172 0.73 -15.95 4.05
CA GLN A 172 1.09 -17.03 4.98
C GLN A 172 1.27 -16.51 6.40
N VAL A 173 2.18 -15.55 6.57
CA VAL A 173 2.54 -14.98 7.87
C VAL A 173 2.75 -13.49 7.73
N ILE A 174 2.13 -12.72 8.62
CA ILE A 174 2.38 -11.28 8.73
C ILE A 174 3.32 -11.03 9.89
N ASP A 175 2.93 -11.55 11.07
CA ASP A 175 3.63 -11.32 12.30
C ASP A 175 3.97 -12.65 12.97
N PRO A 176 5.25 -13.08 12.93
CA PRO A 176 5.64 -14.35 13.50
C PRO A 176 5.55 -14.41 15.03
N SER A 177 5.28 -13.30 15.72
CA SER A 177 4.99 -13.35 17.16
C SER A 177 3.58 -13.84 17.47
N GLU A 178 2.68 -13.84 16.50
CA GLU A 178 1.27 -14.23 16.63
C GLU A 178 1.07 -15.72 16.40
N ASP A 179 -0.01 -16.26 16.99
CA ASP A 179 -0.50 -17.60 16.68
C ASP A 179 -1.17 -17.63 15.29
N PHE A 180 -1.26 -18.82 14.68
CA PHE A 180 -1.84 -18.96 13.34
C PHE A 180 -3.30 -18.49 13.27
N ASP A 181 -4.06 -18.71 14.35
CA ASP A 181 -5.46 -18.31 14.50
C ASP A 181 -5.61 -16.95 15.21
N SER A 182 -4.55 -16.15 15.28
CA SER A 182 -4.61 -14.80 15.86
C SER A 182 -5.67 -13.95 15.14
N PRO A 183 -6.59 -13.28 15.89
CA PRO A 183 -7.58 -12.39 15.30
C PRO A 183 -6.97 -11.29 14.44
N LEU A 184 -5.81 -10.76 14.82
CA LEU A 184 -5.14 -9.69 14.07
C LEU A 184 -4.58 -10.20 12.74
N GLN A 185 -3.93 -11.37 12.73
CA GLN A 185 -3.42 -11.94 11.48
C GLN A 185 -4.55 -12.31 10.51
N ILE A 186 -5.62 -12.93 11.02
CA ILE A 186 -6.82 -13.23 10.24
C ILE A 186 -7.41 -11.95 9.64
N ALA A 187 -7.52 -10.90 10.47
CA ALA A 187 -8.09 -9.63 10.05
C ALA A 187 -7.30 -8.98 8.91
N VAL A 188 -5.99 -8.88 9.06
CA VAL A 188 -5.11 -8.35 8.01
C VAL A 188 -5.24 -9.17 6.72
N ALA A 189 -5.23 -10.51 6.80
CA ALA A 189 -5.31 -11.38 5.63
C ALA A 189 -6.62 -11.20 4.85
N VAL A 190 -7.76 -11.18 5.54
CA VAL A 190 -9.07 -10.99 4.90
C VAL A 190 -9.24 -9.56 4.40
N ASN A 191 -8.80 -8.56 5.17
CA ASN A 191 -8.90 -7.16 4.74
C ASN A 191 -8.01 -6.84 3.54
N ASN A 192 -6.85 -7.49 3.42
CA ASN A 192 -5.98 -7.31 2.27
C ASN A 192 -6.70 -7.72 0.96
N ALA A 193 -7.50 -8.79 0.97
CA ALA A 193 -8.32 -9.16 -0.19
C ALA A 193 -9.44 -8.13 -0.49
N LEU A 194 -10.03 -7.54 0.56
CA LEU A 194 -11.06 -6.50 0.45
C LEU A 194 -10.51 -5.14 0.01
N ASN A 195 -9.25 -4.85 0.33
CA ASN A 195 -8.65 -3.55 0.08
C ASN A 195 -8.67 -3.18 -1.41
N ASP A 196 -8.42 -4.15 -2.29
CA ASP A 196 -8.49 -3.95 -3.73
C ASP A 196 -9.90 -3.57 -4.20
N LEU A 197 -10.96 -4.05 -3.54
CA LEU A 197 -12.35 -3.63 -3.81
C LEU A 197 -12.58 -2.21 -3.28
N PHE A 198 -12.07 -1.92 -2.08
CA PHE A 198 -12.19 -0.62 -1.43
C PHE A 198 -11.48 0.49 -2.20
N THR A 199 -10.36 0.20 -2.86
CA THR A 199 -9.72 1.17 -3.77
C THR A 199 -10.70 1.63 -4.84
N LYS A 200 -11.59 0.75 -5.34
CA LYS A 200 -12.58 1.08 -6.38
C LYS A 200 -13.88 1.65 -5.81
N GLY A 201 -13.96 1.91 -4.51
CA GLY A 201 -15.18 2.36 -3.83
C GLY A 201 -16.25 1.27 -3.69
N ALA A 202 -15.92 0.01 -3.93
CA ALA A 202 -16.86 -1.10 -3.85
C ALA A 202 -16.94 -1.61 -2.40
N TRP A 203 -17.97 -1.19 -1.67
CA TRP A 203 -18.20 -1.58 -0.26
C TRP A 203 -19.61 -2.10 0.01
N LYS A 204 -20.50 -2.05 -0.98
CA LYS A 204 -21.88 -2.52 -0.86
C LYS A 204 -21.95 -4.00 -1.20
N ASP A 205 -22.80 -4.73 -0.47
CA ASP A 205 -23.08 -6.15 -0.71
C ASP A 205 -21.81 -7.02 -0.77
N ILE A 206 -20.92 -6.84 0.21
CA ILE A 206 -19.65 -7.57 0.30
C ILE A 206 -19.94 -9.05 0.54
N HIS A 207 -19.38 -9.90 -0.30
CA HIS A 207 -19.37 -11.35 -0.18
C HIS A 207 -17.93 -11.82 -0.04
N ILE A 208 -17.68 -12.75 0.88
CA ILE A 208 -16.34 -13.23 1.24
C ILE A 208 -16.33 -14.75 1.22
N ALA A 209 -15.49 -15.34 0.37
CA ALA A 209 -15.17 -16.76 0.33
C ALA A 209 -13.76 -16.96 0.91
N PRO A 210 -13.63 -17.24 2.22
CA PRO A 210 -12.32 -17.37 2.84
C PRO A 210 -11.46 -18.44 2.17
N VAL A 211 -10.15 -18.22 2.18
CA VAL A 211 -9.14 -19.20 1.76
C VAL A 211 -8.21 -19.38 2.95
N TYR A 212 -8.26 -20.56 3.57
CA TYR A 212 -7.44 -20.87 4.72
C TYR A 212 -6.96 -22.32 4.68
N ASP A 213 -5.76 -22.53 5.22
CA ASP A 213 -5.22 -23.86 5.48
C ASP A 213 -4.21 -23.78 6.63
N ALA A 214 -4.05 -24.89 7.34
CA ALA A 214 -3.10 -25.02 8.44
C ALA A 214 -2.86 -26.50 8.74
N PRO A 215 -1.67 -26.87 9.26
CA PRO A 215 -1.45 -28.22 9.77
C PRO A 215 -2.36 -28.52 10.99
N PRO A 216 -2.78 -29.78 11.19
CA PRO A 216 -3.36 -30.20 12.47
C PRO A 216 -2.38 -29.95 13.63
N PRO A 217 -2.87 -29.55 14.83
CA PRO A 217 -4.26 -29.39 15.24
C PRO A 217 -4.87 -27.99 14.97
N PHE A 218 -4.12 -27.07 14.35
CA PHE A 218 -4.49 -25.64 14.29
C PHE A 218 -5.63 -25.30 13.34
N ARG A 219 -5.95 -26.21 12.42
CA ARG A 219 -6.94 -25.97 11.37
C ARG A 219 -8.36 -25.69 11.88
N GLY A 220 -8.85 -26.45 12.85
CA GLY A 220 -10.20 -26.29 13.39
C GLY A 220 -10.42 -24.91 14.06
N PRO A 221 -9.55 -24.51 15.00
CA PRO A 221 -9.58 -23.17 15.58
C PRO A 221 -9.48 -22.06 14.52
N LEU A 222 -8.59 -22.23 13.54
CA LEU A 222 -8.42 -21.26 12.46
C LEU A 222 -9.69 -21.09 11.62
N GLU A 223 -10.31 -22.19 11.19
CA GLU A 223 -11.56 -22.19 10.41
C GLU A 223 -12.65 -21.39 11.13
N ALA A 224 -12.89 -21.70 12.41
CA ALA A 224 -13.94 -21.06 13.19
C ALA A 224 -13.75 -19.55 13.28
N ARG A 225 -12.50 -19.09 13.49
CA ARG A 225 -12.19 -17.66 13.61
C ARG A 225 -12.22 -16.94 12.27
N VAL A 226 -11.70 -17.54 11.20
CA VAL A 226 -11.72 -16.94 9.86
C VAL A 226 -13.16 -16.76 9.38
N LYS A 227 -14.02 -17.79 9.53
CA LYS A 227 -15.44 -17.70 9.15
C LYS A 227 -16.19 -16.67 10.00
N SER A 228 -15.92 -16.62 11.31
CA SER A 228 -16.50 -15.61 12.20
C SER A 228 -16.10 -14.19 11.79
N TYR A 229 -14.82 -13.96 11.50
CA TYR A 229 -14.34 -12.66 11.07
C TYR A 229 -14.95 -12.24 9.72
N ALA A 230 -14.91 -13.12 8.72
CA ALA A 230 -15.52 -12.87 7.40
C ALA A 230 -17.02 -12.53 7.50
N SER A 231 -17.76 -13.26 8.33
CA SER A 231 -19.20 -13.01 8.56
C SER A 231 -19.48 -11.67 9.25
N SER A 232 -18.51 -11.11 9.97
CA SER A 232 -18.67 -9.79 10.61
C SER A 232 -18.48 -8.63 9.61
N LEU A 233 -17.85 -8.88 8.46
CA LEU A 233 -17.59 -7.88 7.42
C LEU A 233 -18.60 -7.92 6.26
N GLY A 234 -19.12 -9.10 5.93
CA GLY A 234 -20.00 -9.30 4.79
C GLY A 234 -20.67 -10.68 4.79
N LYS A 235 -21.31 -11.04 3.67
CA LYS A 235 -21.93 -12.36 3.54
C LYS A 235 -20.85 -13.42 3.34
N LEU A 236 -20.86 -14.43 4.20
CA LEU A 236 -20.00 -15.59 4.07
C LEU A 236 -20.42 -16.44 2.88
N VAL A 237 -19.45 -16.80 2.03
CA VAL A 237 -19.61 -17.72 0.90
C VAL A 237 -18.85 -19.00 1.22
N GLU A 238 -19.57 -20.08 1.44
CA GLU A 238 -18.97 -21.39 1.68
C GLU A 238 -18.34 -21.93 0.39
N ALA A 239 -17.08 -22.33 0.48
CA ALA A 239 -16.30 -22.85 -0.63
C ALA A 239 -15.29 -23.90 -0.12
N PRO A 240 -14.93 -24.90 -0.96
CA PRO A 240 -13.85 -25.84 -0.66
C PRO A 240 -12.55 -25.14 -0.23
N GLN A 241 -11.73 -25.84 0.54
CA GLN A 241 -10.43 -25.35 1.04
C GLN A 241 -9.28 -26.21 0.51
N PRO A 242 -8.02 -25.70 0.50
CA PRO A 242 -6.90 -26.38 -0.14
C PRO A 242 -6.54 -27.75 0.44
N GLU A 243 -6.70 -27.94 1.76
CA GLU A 243 -6.44 -29.23 2.42
C GLU A 243 -4.98 -29.74 2.37
N MET A 244 -4.00 -28.85 2.19
CA MET A 244 -2.59 -29.21 2.01
C MET A 244 -1.80 -29.32 3.33
N GLY A 245 -2.41 -28.91 4.45
CA GLY A 245 -1.75 -28.84 5.75
C GLY A 245 -0.56 -27.88 5.71
N TYR A 246 -0.73 -26.75 5.03
CA TYR A 246 0.25 -25.68 4.89
C TYR A 246 -0.41 -24.37 5.28
N LEU A 247 0.26 -23.51 6.03
CA LEU A 247 -0.36 -22.27 6.51
C LEU A 247 -0.73 -21.38 5.32
N LEU A 248 -1.98 -20.96 5.24
CA LEU A 248 -2.49 -20.03 4.25
C LEU A 248 -3.68 -19.28 4.85
N LEU A 249 -3.76 -17.97 4.60
CA LEU A 249 -4.81 -17.10 5.11
C LEU A 249 -5.18 -16.04 4.07
N GLY A 250 -6.46 -15.79 3.88
CA GLY A 250 -6.94 -14.72 3.00
C GLY A 250 -8.36 -15.01 2.54
N ALA A 251 -8.73 -14.44 1.40
CA ALA A 251 -10.05 -14.65 0.84
C ALA A 251 -10.09 -14.35 -0.65
N THR A 252 -11.09 -14.92 -1.31
CA THR A 252 -11.69 -14.28 -2.48
C THR A 252 -12.85 -13.44 -1.99
N ALA A 253 -12.88 -12.16 -2.33
CA ALA A 253 -13.94 -11.25 -1.97
C ALA A 253 -14.53 -10.59 -3.22
N TYR A 254 -15.82 -10.28 -3.18
CA TYR A 254 -16.48 -9.50 -4.22
C TYR A 254 -17.56 -8.61 -3.66
N ALA A 255 -17.80 -7.47 -4.30
CA ALA A 255 -18.79 -6.47 -3.88
C ALA A 255 -19.42 -5.79 -5.10
N ARG A 256 -20.61 -5.20 -4.89
CA ARG A 256 -21.30 -4.42 -5.91
C ARG A 256 -20.79 -2.99 -5.92
N LEU A 257 -20.65 -2.43 -7.12
CA LEU A 257 -20.41 -1.01 -7.38
C LEU A 257 -21.46 -0.48 -8.36
N ASP A 258 -22.32 0.42 -7.89
CA ASP A 258 -23.37 1.10 -8.66
C ASP A 258 -22.94 2.51 -9.11
N ARG A 259 -21.64 2.67 -9.40
CA ARG A 259 -20.97 3.88 -9.88
C ARG A 259 -19.94 3.52 -10.94
N GLU A 260 -19.49 4.49 -11.73
CA GLU A 260 -18.34 4.26 -12.60
C GLU A 260 -17.06 4.07 -11.77
N PRO A 261 -16.27 3.01 -12.00
CA PRO A 261 -15.05 2.77 -11.23
C PRO A 261 -14.00 3.85 -11.54
N PRO A 262 -13.13 4.20 -10.57
CA PRO A 262 -12.09 5.23 -10.75
C PRO A 262 -10.93 4.69 -11.59
N LEU A 263 -11.18 4.49 -12.89
CA LEU A 263 -10.23 4.00 -13.88
C LEU A 263 -9.99 5.02 -15.01
N PHE A 264 -10.17 6.31 -14.72
CA PHE A 264 -10.02 7.41 -15.66
C PHE A 264 -8.56 7.86 -15.80
N TYR A 265 -7.64 6.92 -15.97
CA TYR A 265 -6.19 7.19 -16.06
C TYR A 265 -5.86 8.18 -17.19
N ASP A 266 -6.56 8.08 -18.32
CA ASP A 266 -6.41 8.97 -19.48
C ASP A 266 -6.95 10.40 -19.23
N LYS A 267 -7.65 10.62 -18.11
CA LYS A 267 -8.17 11.93 -17.69
C LYS A 267 -7.32 12.59 -16.62
N ILE A 268 -6.31 11.91 -16.09
CA ILE A 268 -5.32 12.50 -15.19
C ILE A 268 -4.55 13.57 -15.97
N ARG A 269 -4.49 14.79 -15.43
CA ARG A 269 -3.91 15.96 -16.10
C ARG A 269 -3.01 16.75 -15.16
N GLU A 270 -2.23 17.65 -15.74
CA GLU A 270 -1.38 18.58 -15.00
C GLU A 270 -2.15 19.28 -13.89
N GLY A 271 -1.52 19.40 -12.72
CA GLY A 271 -2.09 20.04 -11.54
C GLY A 271 -3.00 19.13 -10.69
N PHE A 272 -3.31 17.91 -11.15
CA PHE A 272 -3.88 16.89 -10.27
C PHE A 272 -2.91 16.57 -9.14
N VAL A 273 -3.44 16.23 -7.98
CA VAL A 273 -2.64 15.91 -6.79
C VAL A 273 -2.79 14.44 -6.42
N VAL A 274 -1.80 13.95 -5.69
CA VAL A 274 -1.75 12.59 -5.15
C VAL A 274 -2.04 12.65 -3.65
N VAL A 275 -3.11 11.99 -3.21
CA VAL A 275 -3.48 11.85 -1.80
C VAL A 275 -3.26 10.41 -1.37
N VAL A 276 -2.64 10.17 -0.23
CA VAL A 276 -2.65 8.86 0.44
C VAL A 276 -3.52 8.91 1.68
N THR A 277 -4.30 7.87 1.96
CA THR A 277 -5.24 7.84 3.09
C THR A 277 -4.56 7.79 4.47
N ARG A 278 -3.33 7.26 4.53
CA ARG A 278 -2.51 7.12 5.74
C ARG A 278 -1.03 6.88 5.37
N PRO A 279 -0.08 7.00 6.31
CA PRO A 279 1.28 6.53 6.12
C PRO A 279 1.35 5.05 5.74
N PHE A 280 2.37 4.68 4.97
CA PHE A 280 2.63 3.32 4.48
C PHE A 280 4.01 2.82 4.94
N GLY A 281 4.48 1.65 4.49
CA GLY A 281 5.75 1.07 4.92
C GLY A 281 5.62 0.12 6.12
N GLU A 282 4.46 -0.51 6.28
CA GLU A 282 4.14 -1.40 7.39
C GLU A 282 5.06 -2.62 7.43
N LEU A 283 5.44 -3.15 6.26
CA LEU A 283 6.28 -4.35 6.18
C LEU A 283 7.67 -4.13 6.75
N ALA A 284 8.17 -2.89 6.80
CA ALA A 284 9.45 -2.56 7.42
C ALA A 284 9.50 -2.96 8.90
N TYR A 285 8.37 -2.87 9.63
CA TYR A 285 8.31 -3.29 11.03
C TYR A 285 8.49 -4.80 11.18
N PHE A 286 7.79 -5.60 10.38
CA PHE A 286 7.78 -7.05 10.55
C PHE A 286 9.08 -7.68 10.03
N THR A 287 9.60 -7.22 8.90
CA THR A 287 10.89 -7.71 8.37
C THR A 287 12.05 -7.33 9.30
N THR A 288 12.06 -6.10 9.82
CA THR A 288 13.04 -5.67 10.83
C THR A 288 12.92 -6.47 12.11
N TYR A 289 11.71 -6.78 12.57
CA TYR A 289 11.48 -7.64 13.73
C TYR A 289 12.16 -9.00 13.59
N VAL A 290 11.99 -9.68 12.46
CA VAL A 290 12.67 -10.96 12.22
C VAL A 290 14.18 -10.79 12.18
N ALA A 291 14.68 -9.77 11.48
CA ALA A 291 16.12 -9.54 11.34
C ALA A 291 16.80 -9.31 12.70
N VAL A 292 16.28 -8.38 13.51
CA VAL A 292 16.89 -8.04 14.81
C VAL A 292 16.72 -9.15 15.86
N HIS A 293 15.73 -10.03 15.71
CA HIS A 293 15.60 -11.19 16.60
C HIS A 293 16.44 -12.39 16.15
N THR A 294 16.95 -12.36 14.92
CA THR A 294 17.83 -13.41 14.36
C THR A 294 19.31 -13.07 14.52
N ASP A 295 19.68 -11.78 14.60
CA ASP A 295 21.05 -11.31 14.71
C ASP A 295 21.23 -10.30 15.88
N GLU A 296 21.97 -10.72 16.92
CA GLU A 296 22.26 -9.89 18.10
C GLU A 296 23.05 -8.60 17.76
N THR A 297 23.84 -8.59 16.69
CA THR A 297 24.59 -7.41 16.25
C THR A 297 23.65 -6.37 15.66
N LEU A 298 22.76 -6.82 14.75
CA LEU A 298 21.73 -5.94 14.19
C LEU A 298 20.80 -5.39 15.27
N MET A 299 20.49 -6.21 16.27
CA MET A 299 19.66 -5.80 17.39
C MET A 299 20.27 -4.68 18.22
N LYS A 300 21.53 -4.83 18.66
CA LYS A 300 22.23 -3.79 19.43
C LYS A 300 22.29 -2.50 18.63
N LYS A 301 22.62 -2.61 17.34
CA LYS A 301 22.61 -1.48 16.41
C LYS A 301 21.23 -0.81 16.32
N PHE A 302 20.15 -1.59 16.25
CA PHE A 302 18.78 -1.06 16.25
C PHE A 302 18.43 -0.32 17.55
N GLU A 303 18.81 -0.87 18.71
CA GLU A 303 18.59 -0.23 20.01
C GLU A 303 19.39 1.07 20.16
N GLU A 304 20.58 1.13 19.58
CA GLU A 304 21.45 2.31 19.56
C GLU A 304 20.96 3.40 18.59
N GLU A 305 20.52 3.03 17.39
CA GLU A 305 20.21 3.96 16.30
C GLU A 305 18.73 4.34 16.18
N VAL A 306 17.82 3.46 16.64
CA VAL A 306 16.38 3.57 16.38
C VAL A 306 15.57 3.67 17.67
N MET A 307 15.44 2.57 18.42
CA MET A 307 14.68 2.52 19.68
C MET A 307 14.91 1.20 20.44
N PRO A 308 14.65 1.14 21.76
CA PRO A 308 14.66 -0.11 22.53
C PRO A 308 13.71 -1.17 21.95
N ILE A 309 14.09 -2.45 22.03
CA ILE A 309 13.30 -3.55 21.43
C ILE A 309 11.90 -3.65 22.04
N GLU A 310 11.73 -3.37 23.33
CA GLU A 310 10.42 -3.38 23.97
C GLU A 310 9.49 -2.30 23.40
N GLN A 311 10.05 -1.12 23.10
CA GLN A 311 9.29 -0.05 22.43
C GLN A 311 8.94 -0.46 21.00
N PHE A 312 9.88 -1.07 20.29
CA PHE A 312 9.65 -1.53 18.92
C PHE A 312 8.58 -2.63 18.82
N GLU A 313 8.58 -3.60 19.73
CA GLU A 313 7.52 -4.63 19.82
C GLU A 313 6.14 -3.98 20.05
N ALA A 314 6.06 -2.93 20.88
CA ALA A 314 4.82 -2.19 21.12
C ALA A 314 4.36 -1.38 19.90
N GLU A 315 5.27 -0.72 19.18
CA GLU A 315 4.94 -0.01 17.93
C GLU A 315 4.51 -0.97 16.82
N LYS A 316 5.22 -2.09 16.64
CA LYS A 316 4.84 -3.16 15.69
C LYS A 316 3.42 -3.63 15.92
N ARG A 317 3.03 -3.85 17.19
CA ARG A 317 1.67 -4.25 17.53
C ARG A 317 0.63 -3.20 17.13
N ARG A 318 0.91 -1.91 17.35
CA ARG A 318 0.03 -0.81 16.88
C ARG A 318 -0.09 -0.80 15.35
N VAL A 319 1.01 -1.02 14.64
CA VAL A 319 0.99 -1.14 13.16
C VAL A 319 0.14 -2.33 12.73
N LEU A 320 0.25 -3.48 13.40
CA LEU A 320 -0.58 -4.65 13.13
C LEU A 320 -2.08 -4.37 13.37
N GLU A 321 -2.42 -3.62 14.42
CA GLU A 321 -3.81 -3.19 14.70
C GLU A 321 -4.35 -2.25 13.60
N ILE A 322 -3.52 -1.34 13.09
CA ILE A 322 -3.87 -0.49 11.94
C ILE A 322 -4.12 -1.35 10.70
N MET A 323 -3.22 -2.29 10.39
CA MET A 323 -3.38 -3.21 9.27
C MET A 323 -4.59 -4.14 9.44
N ALA A 324 -5.01 -4.44 10.67
CA ALA A 324 -6.18 -5.26 10.96
C ALA A 324 -7.50 -4.48 10.79
N THR A 325 -7.43 -3.18 10.56
CA THR A 325 -8.60 -2.33 10.34
C THR A 325 -8.96 -2.28 8.84
N PRO A 326 -10.22 -2.54 8.45
CA PRO A 326 -10.63 -2.44 7.05
C PRO A 326 -10.68 -0.97 6.61
N ASN A 327 -10.21 -0.69 5.39
CA ASN A 327 -10.27 0.64 4.75
C ASN A 327 -11.71 1.02 4.29
N LEU A 328 -12.74 0.62 5.04
CA LEU A 328 -14.15 0.79 4.69
C LEU A 328 -14.57 2.26 4.59
N GLU A 329 -14.11 3.10 5.52
CA GLU A 329 -14.42 4.53 5.49
C GLU A 329 -13.75 5.23 4.29
N ALA A 330 -12.58 4.76 3.88
CA ALA A 330 -11.95 5.22 2.65
C ALA A 330 -12.75 4.79 1.41
N ALA A 331 -13.24 3.55 1.37
CA ALA A 331 -14.11 3.07 0.29
C ALA A 331 -15.39 3.91 0.16
N LYS A 332 -16.06 4.21 1.29
CA LYS A 332 -17.24 5.08 1.33
C LYS A 332 -16.92 6.52 0.92
N ALA A 333 -15.73 7.01 1.27
CA ALA A 333 -15.28 8.33 0.84
C ALA A 333 -15.10 8.37 -0.66
N ILE A 334 -14.33 7.43 -1.23
CA ILE A 334 -14.08 7.30 -2.66
C ILE A 334 -15.40 7.19 -3.43
N TYR A 335 -16.30 6.30 -2.99
CA TYR A 335 -17.60 6.06 -3.61
C TYR A 335 -18.40 7.34 -3.88
N GLN A 336 -18.35 8.34 -2.98
CA GLN A 336 -19.12 9.57 -3.12
C GLN A 336 -18.60 10.52 -4.20
N TYR A 337 -17.35 10.36 -4.63
CA TYR A 337 -16.74 11.13 -5.71
C TYR A 337 -16.57 10.28 -6.97
N LEU A 338 -17.35 9.21 -7.11
CA LEU A 338 -17.44 8.45 -8.34
C LEU A 338 -18.62 8.95 -9.18
N PRO A 339 -18.48 9.04 -10.51
CA PRO A 339 -19.59 9.37 -11.39
C PRO A 339 -20.74 8.38 -11.24
N ASP A 340 -21.97 8.86 -11.40
CA ASP A 340 -23.12 7.98 -11.63
C ASP A 340 -22.91 7.12 -12.90
N LEU A 341 -23.58 5.97 -12.97
CA LEU A 341 -23.46 5.08 -14.12
C LEU A 341 -23.83 5.81 -15.43
N GLY A 342 -22.94 5.79 -16.41
CA GLY A 342 -23.08 6.51 -17.68
C GLY A 342 -22.84 8.02 -17.60
N GLU A 343 -22.58 8.59 -16.42
CA GLU A 343 -22.19 9.99 -16.27
C GLU A 343 -20.78 10.22 -16.83
N ARG A 344 -20.55 11.40 -17.43
CA ARG A 344 -19.22 11.78 -17.88
C ARG A 344 -18.35 12.14 -16.68
N PHE A 345 -17.07 11.77 -16.75
CA PHE A 345 -16.08 12.21 -15.78
C PHE A 345 -15.98 13.74 -15.73
N ASP A 346 -16.15 14.32 -14.54
CA ASP A 346 -15.91 15.73 -14.23
C ASP A 346 -14.69 15.83 -13.29
N PRO A 347 -13.57 16.41 -13.74
CA PRO A 347 -12.36 16.55 -12.92
C PRO A 347 -12.55 17.41 -11.67
N GLU A 348 -13.56 18.27 -11.59
CA GLU A 348 -13.82 19.14 -10.44
C GLU A 348 -14.81 18.53 -9.43
N ALA A 349 -15.34 17.34 -9.72
CA ALA A 349 -16.28 16.60 -8.88
C ALA A 349 -15.86 15.15 -8.63
N HIS A 350 -15.05 14.54 -9.50
CA HIS A 350 -14.77 13.10 -9.49
C HIS A 350 -13.30 12.76 -9.24
N ILE A 351 -13.09 11.61 -8.62
CA ILE A 351 -11.78 10.95 -8.51
C ILE A 351 -11.44 10.31 -9.85
N ALA A 352 -10.25 10.57 -10.38
CA ALA A 352 -9.82 9.97 -11.65
C ALA A 352 -9.34 8.54 -11.47
N ALA A 353 -8.46 8.31 -10.50
CA ALA A 353 -7.86 6.99 -10.28
C ALA A 353 -7.57 6.73 -8.80
N THR A 354 -7.54 5.44 -8.46
CA THR A 354 -7.13 4.94 -7.16
C THR A 354 -6.27 3.69 -7.30
N ILE A 355 -5.35 3.49 -6.36
CA ILE A 355 -4.48 2.31 -6.30
C ILE A 355 -4.11 1.99 -4.84
N ASP A 356 -3.93 0.70 -4.53
CA ASP A 356 -3.41 0.26 -3.23
C ASP A 356 -1.89 0.49 -3.14
N VAL A 357 -1.42 1.00 -2.00
CA VAL A 357 0.00 1.13 -1.67
C VAL A 357 0.42 -0.06 -0.80
N SER A 358 0.65 -1.22 -1.43
CA SER A 358 1.05 -2.45 -0.75
C SER A 358 2.45 -2.94 -1.17
N GLY A 359 2.55 -4.13 -1.77
CA GLY A 359 3.84 -4.81 -2.01
C GLY A 359 4.88 -3.98 -2.78
N PRO A 360 4.49 -3.26 -3.85
CA PRO A 360 5.42 -2.39 -4.58
C PRO A 360 5.78 -1.07 -3.89
N GLY A 361 5.19 -0.75 -2.72
CA GLY A 361 5.49 0.47 -1.98
C GLY A 361 5.34 1.74 -2.83
N ILE A 362 6.38 2.59 -2.82
CA ILE A 362 6.44 3.84 -3.58
C ILE A 362 6.34 3.65 -5.10
N PHE A 363 6.59 2.45 -5.63
CA PHE A 363 6.55 2.21 -7.07
C PHE A 363 5.13 2.19 -7.65
N VAL A 364 4.08 2.09 -6.83
CA VAL A 364 2.69 2.16 -7.32
C VAL A 364 2.38 3.50 -8.00
N PHE A 365 3.00 4.59 -7.55
CA PHE A 365 2.85 5.90 -8.19
C PHE A 365 3.48 5.93 -9.58
N LYS A 366 4.56 5.17 -9.80
CA LYS A 366 5.17 5.01 -11.11
C LYS A 366 4.27 4.19 -12.04
N GLU A 367 3.63 3.14 -11.53
CA GLU A 367 2.66 2.35 -12.33
C GLU A 367 1.50 3.23 -12.82
N VAL A 368 0.99 4.12 -11.96
CA VAL A 368 -0.05 5.08 -12.37
C VAL A 368 0.48 6.10 -13.38
N ALA A 369 1.69 6.64 -13.17
CA ALA A 369 2.33 7.57 -14.10
C ALA A 369 2.44 6.97 -15.52
N GLU A 370 2.95 5.75 -15.62
CA GLU A 370 3.10 5.00 -16.88
C GLU A 370 1.75 4.75 -17.54
N ARG A 371 0.77 4.31 -16.75
CA ARG A 371 -0.58 3.99 -17.27
C ARG A 371 -1.34 5.22 -17.75
N ALA A 372 -1.19 6.36 -17.06
CA ALA A 372 -1.83 7.61 -17.43
C ALA A 372 -1.06 8.41 -18.50
N GLY A 373 0.18 8.04 -18.81
CA GLY A 373 1.04 8.78 -19.74
C GLY A 373 1.39 10.18 -19.21
N VAL A 374 1.64 10.28 -17.91
CA VAL A 374 1.96 11.53 -17.21
C VAL A 374 3.21 11.36 -16.37
N ASP A 375 3.88 12.47 -16.07
CA ASP A 375 4.94 12.48 -15.07
C ASP A 375 4.37 12.94 -13.72
N ILE A 376 4.81 12.28 -12.65
CA ILE A 376 4.33 12.52 -11.29
C ILE A 376 5.51 12.90 -10.41
N ARG A 377 5.39 13.99 -9.67
CA ARG A 377 6.36 14.40 -8.65
C ARG A 377 5.78 14.24 -7.26
N LEU A 378 6.42 13.40 -6.45
CA LEU A 378 6.18 13.34 -5.02
C LEU A 378 7.06 14.40 -4.32
N PHE A 379 6.48 15.11 -3.37
CA PHE A 379 7.19 16.00 -2.45
C PHE A 379 7.24 15.43 -1.03
N ASP A 380 6.43 14.40 -0.73
CA ASP A 380 6.44 13.68 0.53
C ASP A 380 6.26 12.17 0.33
N VAL A 381 6.72 11.39 1.31
CA VAL A 381 6.65 9.92 1.37
C VAL A 381 6.35 9.57 2.84
N PRO A 382 5.08 9.67 3.27
CA PRO A 382 4.72 9.46 4.67
C PRO A 382 4.83 7.98 5.03
N LEU A 383 5.82 7.65 5.86
CA LEU A 383 6.06 6.30 6.35
C LEU A 383 5.54 6.13 7.79
N MET A 384 5.15 4.91 8.15
CA MET A 384 4.78 4.55 9.52
C MET A 384 5.89 4.91 10.51
N SER A 385 7.13 4.64 10.12
CA SER A 385 8.33 5.16 10.77
C SER A 385 9.45 5.29 9.76
N SER A 386 9.91 6.53 9.56
CA SER A 386 11.08 6.82 8.73
C SER A 386 12.35 6.19 9.31
N ALA A 387 12.47 6.11 10.64
CA ALA A 387 13.63 5.52 11.30
C ALA A 387 13.70 4.00 11.10
N VAL A 388 12.58 3.28 11.30
CA VAL A 388 12.52 1.83 11.04
C VAL A 388 12.74 1.52 9.57
N SER A 389 12.11 2.28 8.67
CA SER A 389 12.28 2.08 7.22
C SER A 389 13.70 2.36 6.75
N LYS A 390 14.32 3.42 7.28
CA LYS A 390 15.73 3.73 7.01
C LYS A 390 16.64 2.61 7.51
N PHE A 391 16.45 2.15 8.74
CA PHE A 391 17.23 1.04 9.30
C PHE A 391 17.10 -0.23 8.45
N ALA A 392 15.88 -0.55 8.01
CA ALA A 392 15.63 -1.70 7.14
C ALA A 392 16.39 -1.59 5.81
N ALA A 393 16.42 -0.40 5.20
CA ALA A 393 17.14 -0.17 3.95
C ALA A 393 18.66 -0.15 4.14
N ASP A 394 19.18 0.57 5.14
CA ASP A 394 20.63 0.72 5.39
C ASP A 394 21.29 -0.62 5.75
N ASN A 395 20.54 -1.52 6.37
CA ASN A 395 21.02 -2.86 6.75
C ASN A 395 20.59 -3.95 5.75
N TYR A 396 20.11 -3.58 4.56
CA TYR A 396 19.71 -4.50 3.49
C TYR A 396 18.69 -5.57 3.93
N ILE A 397 17.86 -5.26 4.92
CA ILE A 397 16.81 -6.14 5.42
C ILE A 397 15.72 -6.30 4.35
N MET A 398 15.42 -5.23 3.61
CA MET A 398 14.51 -5.28 2.47
C MET A 398 14.92 -4.33 1.33
N PRO A 399 14.62 -4.68 0.07
CA PRO A 399 15.00 -3.89 -1.11
C PRO A 399 14.26 -2.56 -1.22
N ASP A 400 13.01 -2.52 -0.74
CA ASP A 400 12.14 -1.36 -0.70
C ASP A 400 11.43 -1.30 0.66
N ALA A 401 11.90 -0.42 1.55
CA ALA A 401 11.34 -0.25 2.89
C ALA A 401 10.06 0.59 2.93
N THR A 402 9.51 0.96 1.76
CA THR A 402 8.22 1.63 1.64
C THR A 402 7.06 0.67 1.38
N ALA A 403 7.35 -0.62 1.21
CA ALA A 403 6.34 -1.65 0.97
C ALA A 403 5.38 -1.85 2.15
N GLY A 404 4.11 -2.11 1.82
CA GLY A 404 3.02 -2.31 2.77
C GLY A 404 2.22 -3.59 2.54
N THR A 405 1.22 -3.82 3.38
CA THR A 405 0.21 -4.91 3.25
C THR A 405 -1.09 -4.43 3.88
N ASN A 406 -2.23 -4.69 3.23
CA ASN A 406 -3.50 -3.99 3.49
C ASN A 406 -3.28 -2.47 3.63
N GLY A 407 -2.59 -1.91 2.64
CA GLY A 407 -1.89 -0.63 2.72
C GLY A 407 -2.78 0.60 2.69
N ALA A 408 -2.14 1.77 2.53
CA ALA A 408 -2.84 3.01 2.27
C ALA A 408 -3.46 2.97 0.86
N ILE A 409 -4.52 3.74 0.63
CA ILE A 409 -5.07 3.95 -0.71
C ILE A 409 -4.52 5.27 -1.25
N ALA A 410 -3.92 5.23 -2.43
CA ALA A 410 -3.53 6.42 -3.17
C ALA A 410 -4.67 6.85 -4.11
N ILE A 411 -4.93 8.16 -4.15
CA ILE A 411 -6.05 8.79 -4.87
C ILE A 411 -5.50 9.92 -5.74
N PHE A 412 -5.90 9.95 -7.01
CA PHE A 412 -5.53 10.96 -7.99
C PHE A 412 -6.75 11.78 -8.37
N ALA A 413 -6.74 13.06 -8.03
CA ALA A 413 -7.88 13.96 -8.25
C ALA A 413 -7.41 15.42 -8.43
N SER A 414 -8.33 16.31 -8.81
CA SER A 414 -8.07 17.75 -8.76
C SER A 414 -7.81 18.20 -7.32
N ARG A 415 -7.14 19.35 -7.16
CA ARG A 415 -6.86 19.94 -5.85
C ARG A 415 -8.14 20.15 -5.02
N LYS A 416 -9.22 20.61 -5.67
CA LYS A 416 -10.51 20.82 -5.02
C LYS A 416 -11.07 19.53 -4.42
N VAL A 417 -11.20 18.48 -5.24
CA VAL A 417 -11.70 17.17 -4.78
C VAL A 417 -10.79 16.58 -3.69
N ALA A 418 -9.48 16.75 -3.83
CA ALA A 418 -8.52 16.30 -2.83
C ALA A 418 -8.67 17.00 -1.47
N GLU A 419 -8.88 18.31 -1.44
CA GLU A 419 -9.10 19.08 -0.20
C GLU A 419 -10.35 18.59 0.55
N GLU A 420 -11.45 18.38 -0.18
CA GLU A 420 -12.71 17.86 0.37
C GLU A 420 -12.57 16.40 0.86
N LEU A 421 -11.83 15.57 0.11
CA LEU A 421 -11.50 14.19 0.52
C LEU A 421 -10.64 14.15 1.79
N VAL A 422 -9.63 14.98 1.89
CA VAL A 422 -8.74 15.06 3.07
C VAL A 422 -9.55 15.42 4.31
N GLU A 423 -10.41 16.44 4.23
CA GLU A 423 -11.26 16.83 5.35
C GLU A 423 -12.16 15.66 5.79
N LYS A 424 -12.77 14.97 4.82
CA LYS A 424 -13.67 13.86 5.11
C LYS A 424 -12.94 12.65 5.71
N LEU A 425 -11.83 12.26 5.12
CA LEU A 425 -11.02 11.11 5.54
C LEU A 425 -10.37 11.36 6.91
N SER A 426 -10.08 12.63 7.27
CA SER A 426 -9.47 12.95 8.57
C SER A 426 -10.32 12.54 9.78
N LYS A 427 -11.61 12.26 9.56
CA LYS A 427 -12.56 11.81 10.58
C LYS A 427 -12.58 10.29 10.75
N ALA A 428 -11.94 9.54 9.85
CA ALA A 428 -11.91 8.09 9.89
C ALA A 428 -10.83 7.58 10.87
N PRO A 429 -11.07 6.43 11.55
CA PRO A 429 -10.08 5.83 12.45
C PRO A 429 -8.77 5.53 11.72
N HIS A 430 -7.64 5.85 12.35
CA HIS A 430 -6.27 5.63 11.84
C HIS A 430 -5.94 6.29 10.49
N ALA A 431 -6.88 7.05 9.91
CA ALA A 431 -6.63 7.81 8.70
C ALA A 431 -5.79 9.04 9.03
N LYS A 432 -4.83 9.31 8.15
CA LYS A 432 -4.03 10.54 8.18
C LYS A 432 -3.84 10.97 6.72
N PRO A 433 -4.94 11.41 6.08
CA PRO A 433 -4.93 11.71 4.66
C PRO A 433 -3.95 12.84 4.38
N THR A 434 -3.02 12.60 3.45
CA THR A 434 -1.92 13.53 3.16
C THR A 434 -1.82 13.71 1.66
N VAL A 435 -1.76 14.96 1.20
CA VAL A 435 -1.37 15.27 -0.18
C VAL A 435 0.15 15.14 -0.25
N ILE A 436 0.66 14.25 -1.10
CA ILE A 436 2.08 13.88 -1.12
C ILE A 436 2.78 14.20 -2.45
N GLY A 437 2.02 14.58 -3.47
CA GLY A 437 2.55 14.79 -4.81
C GLY A 437 1.60 15.52 -5.74
N VAL A 438 2.11 15.80 -6.93
CA VAL A 438 1.41 16.48 -8.03
C VAL A 438 1.75 15.82 -9.35
N VAL A 439 0.80 15.86 -10.28
CA VAL A 439 0.98 15.48 -11.68
C VAL A 439 1.54 16.70 -12.42
N GLU A 440 2.74 16.56 -12.97
CA GLU A 440 3.46 17.64 -13.68
C GLU A 440 2.93 17.86 -15.10
N GLY A 441 2.23 16.86 -15.67
CA GLY A 441 1.65 16.93 -17.00
C GLY A 441 1.92 15.67 -17.81
N LYS A 442 1.64 15.71 -19.12
CA LYS A 442 1.91 14.58 -20.01
C LYS A 442 3.41 14.26 -20.04
N GLY A 443 3.74 12.98 -20.02
CA GLY A 443 5.12 12.53 -19.90
C GLY A 443 5.30 11.06 -20.26
N GLU A 444 6.46 10.52 -19.90
CA GLU A 444 6.85 9.14 -20.23
C GLU A 444 6.54 8.16 -19.09
N GLY A 445 5.78 8.58 -18.07
CA GLY A 445 5.52 7.76 -16.90
C GLY A 445 6.62 7.84 -15.85
N ARG A 446 7.27 9.00 -15.72
CA ARG A 446 8.35 9.22 -14.76
C ARG A 446 7.77 9.48 -13.38
N LEU A 447 8.38 8.87 -12.38
CA LEU A 447 8.14 9.19 -10.97
C LEU A 447 9.34 9.95 -10.44
N ILE A 448 9.13 11.23 -10.15
CA ILE A 448 10.13 12.13 -9.56
C ILE A 448 9.93 12.11 -8.06
N VAL A 449 10.97 11.74 -7.31
CA VAL A 449 10.91 11.67 -5.84
C VAL A 449 11.93 12.61 -5.20
N PRO A 450 11.71 13.05 -3.96
CA PRO A 450 12.73 13.77 -3.21
C PRO A 450 13.97 12.90 -3.03
N GLU A 451 15.16 13.49 -3.08
CA GLU A 451 16.43 12.75 -2.97
C GLU A 451 16.52 11.94 -1.66
N TRP A 452 15.99 12.48 -0.56
CA TRP A 452 15.94 11.79 0.72
C TRP A 452 15.07 10.53 0.71
N ALA A 453 14.09 10.41 -0.19
CA ALA A 453 13.25 9.21 -0.28
C ALA A 453 14.04 8.00 -0.79
N LEU A 454 15.14 8.22 -1.54
CA LEU A 454 16.00 7.15 -2.04
C LEU A 454 16.70 6.36 -0.93
N GLN A 455 16.80 6.93 0.28
CA GLN A 455 17.39 6.25 1.43
C GLN A 455 16.58 5.04 1.89
N TYR A 456 15.28 4.96 1.55
CA TYR A 456 14.41 3.83 1.91
C TYR A 456 14.46 2.67 0.90
N ILE A 457 15.17 2.85 -0.22
CA ILE A 457 15.31 1.84 -1.26
C ILE A 457 16.75 1.33 -1.19
N SER A 458 17.01 0.09 -0.77
CA SER A 458 18.38 -0.44 -0.70
C SER A 458 18.86 -0.98 -2.06
N SER A 459 17.93 -1.38 -2.92
CA SER A 459 18.23 -1.93 -4.25
C SER A 459 18.63 -0.85 -5.26
N LYS A 460 19.85 -0.94 -5.81
CA LYS A 460 20.34 -0.05 -6.87
C LYS A 460 19.45 -0.07 -8.12
N LYS A 461 19.06 -1.27 -8.57
CA LYS A 461 18.16 -1.47 -9.72
C LYS A 461 16.80 -0.79 -9.52
N LEU A 462 16.28 -0.79 -8.29
CA LEU A 462 15.03 -0.11 -7.98
C LEU A 462 15.21 1.41 -7.91
N ARG A 463 16.32 1.89 -7.34
CA ARG A 463 16.65 3.33 -7.33
C ARG A 463 16.74 3.92 -8.75
N GLU A 464 17.33 3.20 -9.70
CA GLU A 464 17.43 3.64 -11.11
C GLU A 464 16.07 3.85 -11.77
N LYS A 465 15.01 3.18 -11.29
CA LYS A 465 13.64 3.39 -11.78
C LYS A 465 12.98 4.66 -11.24
N LEU A 466 13.58 5.30 -10.23
CA LEU A 466 13.10 6.55 -9.64
C LEU A 466 13.91 7.72 -10.21
N GLY A 467 13.22 8.73 -10.73
CA GLY A 467 13.85 9.98 -11.13
C GLY A 467 14.22 10.80 -9.90
N ALA A 468 15.51 10.89 -9.56
CA ALA A 468 15.95 11.84 -8.56
C ALA A 468 15.84 13.27 -9.12
N ALA A 469 15.20 14.17 -8.39
CA ALA A 469 14.97 15.56 -8.84
C ALA A 469 16.26 16.32 -9.23
N SER A 470 17.44 15.87 -8.76
CA SER A 470 18.75 16.46 -9.09
C SER A 470 19.32 16.03 -10.45
N VAL A 471 18.75 15.01 -11.12
CA VAL A 471 19.27 14.48 -12.40
C VAL A 471 18.61 15.15 -13.63
N LEU A 472 17.52 15.88 -13.44
CA LEU A 472 16.87 16.69 -14.48
C LEU A 472 17.27 18.16 -14.33
N GLY A 473 18.53 18.45 -14.65
CA GLY A 473 19.00 19.82 -14.85
C GLY A 473 18.20 20.49 -15.97
N GLY A 474 17.46 21.55 -15.63
CA GLY A 474 16.87 22.44 -16.63
C GLY A 474 15.70 23.30 -16.17
N LEU A 475 14.80 22.80 -15.32
CA LEU A 475 13.53 23.50 -15.01
C LEU A 475 13.09 23.39 -13.55
N ALA A 476 14.00 23.09 -12.62
CA ALA A 476 13.73 23.14 -11.17
C ALA A 476 13.59 24.60 -10.70
N ARG A 477 12.43 25.20 -10.95
CA ARG A 477 11.87 26.29 -10.15
C ARG A 477 10.45 25.90 -9.78
N VAL A 478 10.30 25.54 -8.50
CA VAL A 478 9.20 25.83 -7.57
C VAL A 478 9.04 24.65 -6.61
N VAL A 479 9.09 24.98 -5.31
CA VAL A 479 9.09 24.16 -4.08
C VAL A 479 10.47 23.63 -3.66
N GLY A 480 11.13 24.44 -2.83
CA GLY A 480 12.38 24.11 -2.14
C GLY A 480 12.13 23.20 -0.93
N ARG A 481 13.20 22.58 -0.42
CA ARG A 481 13.15 21.76 0.80
C ARG A 481 12.59 22.58 1.98
N PRO A 482 11.82 21.98 2.91
CA PRO A 482 11.46 22.68 4.13
C PRO A 482 12.72 22.96 4.96
N ILE A 483 12.90 24.21 5.35
CA ILE A 483 14.03 24.69 6.12
C ILE A 483 13.56 25.24 7.46
N ARG A 484 14.47 25.28 8.42
CA ARG A 484 14.35 26.01 9.68
C ARG A 484 15.08 27.33 9.55
N ALA A 485 14.45 28.41 10.00
CA ALA A 485 15.14 29.67 10.28
C ALA A 485 15.04 30.01 11.76
N VAL A 486 16.17 30.43 12.35
CA VAL A 486 16.25 31.02 13.68
C VAL A 486 16.66 32.47 13.50
N ALA A 487 15.74 33.41 13.77
CA ALA A 487 15.95 34.85 13.62
C ALA A 487 15.92 35.55 14.98
N TYR A 488 16.91 36.40 15.24
CA TYR A 488 16.93 37.28 16.41
C TYR A 488 16.49 38.68 16.02
N VAL A 489 15.36 39.14 16.55
CA VAL A 489 14.76 40.44 16.23
C VAL A 489 15.04 41.43 17.35
N GLU A 490 15.55 42.61 16.97
CA GLU A 490 16.02 43.67 17.85
C GLU A 490 15.16 44.93 17.71
N GLY A 491 15.18 45.77 18.76
CA GLY A 491 14.55 47.09 18.76
C GLY A 491 13.28 47.16 19.61
N ALA A 492 12.30 47.98 19.21
CA ALA A 492 11.05 48.14 19.96
C ALA A 492 10.09 46.96 19.68
N VAL A 493 10.45 45.75 20.11
CA VAL A 493 9.76 44.49 19.75
C VAL A 493 9.06 43.80 20.93
N GLN A 494 9.31 44.23 22.17
CA GLN A 494 8.63 43.71 23.35
C GLN A 494 7.55 44.71 23.85
N GLY A 495 6.40 44.21 24.29
CA GLY A 495 5.31 45.05 24.81
C GLY A 495 4.47 45.79 23.74
N VAL A 496 4.81 45.65 22.45
CA VAL A 496 4.19 46.40 21.33
C VAL A 496 3.28 45.55 20.43
N GLY A 497 3.00 44.30 20.79
CA GLY A 497 2.19 43.39 19.96
C GLY A 497 2.93 42.65 18.84
N PHE A 498 4.28 42.64 18.85
CA PHE A 498 5.10 41.95 17.85
C PHE A 498 4.82 40.45 17.75
N ARG A 499 4.86 39.70 18.86
CA ARG A 499 4.69 38.22 18.87
C ARG A 499 3.31 37.76 18.33
N PRO A 500 2.17 38.39 18.72
CA PRO A 500 0.87 38.11 18.10
C PRO A 500 0.86 38.31 16.57
N MET A 501 1.47 39.39 16.09
CA MET A 501 1.56 39.69 14.66
C MET A 501 2.47 38.69 13.93
N ALA A 502 3.61 38.31 14.52
CA ALA A 502 4.52 37.31 13.98
C ALA A 502 3.79 35.96 13.80
N ARG A 503 3.05 35.53 14.82
CA ARG A 503 2.20 34.33 14.75
C ARG A 503 1.14 34.43 13.65
N ALA A 504 0.46 35.57 13.52
CA ALA A 504 -0.55 35.75 12.47
C ALA A 504 0.05 35.63 11.06
N ARG A 505 1.23 36.22 10.83
CA ARG A 505 1.96 36.12 9.56
C ARG A 505 2.44 34.70 9.28
N ALA A 506 2.98 34.01 10.29
CA ALA A 506 3.42 32.62 10.14
C ALA A 506 2.25 31.70 9.77
N LYS A 507 1.10 31.85 10.44
CA LYS A 507 -0.12 31.08 10.13
C LYS A 507 -0.65 31.38 8.72
N ALA A 508 -0.64 32.63 8.29
CA ALA A 508 -1.06 33.00 6.93
C ALA A 508 -0.19 32.35 5.83
N LEU A 509 1.08 32.06 6.13
CA LEU A 509 2.02 31.39 5.23
C LEU A 509 2.08 29.87 5.44
N GLY A 510 1.31 29.31 6.38
CA GLY A 510 1.34 27.88 6.72
C GLY A 510 2.65 27.42 7.34
N LEU A 511 3.31 28.29 8.10
CA LEU A 511 4.59 28.02 8.77
C LEU A 511 4.38 27.64 10.24
N LEU A 512 5.25 26.79 10.77
CA LEU A 512 5.22 26.26 12.14
C LEU A 512 6.41 26.80 12.94
N GLY A 513 6.32 26.87 14.27
CA GLY A 513 7.43 27.38 15.08
C GLY A 513 7.03 28.14 16.34
N TYR A 514 7.83 29.13 16.75
CA TYR A 514 7.49 30.00 17.86
C TYR A 514 8.13 31.39 17.77
N ALA A 515 7.60 32.33 18.54
CA ALA A 515 8.24 33.60 18.87
C ALA A 515 8.36 33.76 20.39
N LYS A 516 9.59 34.01 20.90
CA LYS A 516 9.95 34.03 22.32
C LYS A 516 10.66 35.32 22.70
N ASN A 517 10.23 35.99 23.77
CA ASN A 517 10.98 37.13 24.31
C ASN A 517 12.28 36.66 25.00
N LEU A 518 13.38 37.36 24.73
CA LEU A 518 14.66 37.15 25.41
C LEU A 518 14.88 38.21 26.51
N PRO A 519 15.62 37.87 27.60
CA PRO A 519 15.88 38.82 28.69
C PRO A 519 16.70 40.05 28.30
N ASP A 520 17.44 39.97 27.20
CA ASP A 520 18.26 41.06 26.65
C ASP A 520 17.45 42.07 25.81
N GLY A 521 16.12 41.93 25.78
CA GLY A 521 15.21 42.82 25.05
C GLY A 521 14.91 42.37 23.61
N ARG A 522 15.54 41.31 23.10
CA ARG A 522 15.29 40.76 21.75
C ARG A 522 14.09 39.80 21.71
N VAL A 523 13.67 39.42 20.52
CA VAL A 523 12.72 38.32 20.29
C VAL A 523 13.39 37.26 19.42
N GLU A 524 13.46 36.03 19.91
CA GLU A 524 13.86 34.87 19.10
C GLU A 524 12.64 34.33 18.36
N VAL A 525 12.77 34.17 17.04
CA VAL A 525 11.75 33.58 16.19
C VAL A 525 12.33 32.34 15.53
N VAL A 526 11.76 31.18 15.85
CA VAL A 526 12.05 29.93 15.17
C VAL A 526 10.89 29.60 14.26
N VAL A 527 11.18 29.30 13.00
CA VAL A 527 10.14 29.00 12.00
C VAL A 527 10.60 27.87 11.09
N GLU A 528 9.70 26.95 10.77
CA GLU A 528 9.92 25.83 9.86
C GLU A 528 8.84 25.81 8.77
N GLY A 529 9.25 25.50 7.55
CA GLY A 529 8.37 25.36 6.38
C GLY A 529 9.14 25.51 5.07
N ASP A 530 8.41 25.61 3.95
CA ASP A 530 8.98 25.83 2.61
C ASP A 530 9.97 27.01 2.58
N GLU A 531 11.10 26.85 1.90
CA GLU A 531 12.19 27.83 1.89
C GLU A 531 11.77 29.22 1.41
N GLU A 532 10.95 29.33 0.36
CA GLU A 532 10.49 30.64 -0.13
C GLU A 532 9.57 31.29 0.90
N ARG A 533 8.68 30.52 1.53
CA ARG A 533 7.78 31.03 2.56
C ARG A 533 8.51 31.43 3.84
N VAL A 534 9.51 30.64 4.26
CA VAL A 534 10.36 30.95 5.42
C VAL A 534 11.17 32.22 5.16
N ARG A 535 11.80 32.35 3.99
CA ARG A 535 12.55 33.57 3.64
C ARG A 535 11.64 34.78 3.55
N LYS A 536 10.49 34.66 2.89
CA LYS A 536 9.49 35.73 2.82
C LYS A 536 9.01 36.15 4.21
N TYR A 537 8.73 35.20 5.09
CA TYR A 537 8.35 35.48 6.47
C TYR A 537 9.43 36.24 7.23
N VAL A 538 10.70 35.84 7.07
CA VAL A 538 11.85 36.53 7.67
C VAL A 538 12.01 37.96 7.13
N GLU A 539 11.83 38.19 5.84
CA GLU A 539 11.87 39.54 5.25
C GLU A 539 10.71 40.43 5.73
N GLU A 540 9.56 39.84 6.02
CA GLU A 540 8.37 40.56 6.45
C GLU A 540 8.29 40.76 7.96
N LEU A 541 9.09 40.09 8.78
CA LEU A 541 9.00 40.06 10.24
C LEU A 541 8.89 41.46 10.88
N CYS A 542 9.68 42.43 10.44
CA CYS A 542 9.67 43.79 10.99
C CYS A 542 8.76 44.80 10.27
N LYS A 543 8.06 44.42 9.19
CA LYS A 543 7.17 45.36 8.48
C LYS A 543 6.04 45.80 9.42
N GLY A 544 5.87 47.12 9.58
CA GLY A 544 4.82 47.70 10.43
C GLY A 544 5.20 47.94 11.89
N PHE A 545 6.48 47.78 12.27
CA PHE A 545 7.00 48.16 13.59
C PHE A 545 8.09 49.23 13.44
N GLU A 546 7.93 50.35 14.14
CA GLU A 546 8.96 51.39 14.21
C GLU A 546 10.16 50.88 15.03
N ASN A 547 11.38 51.18 14.58
CA ASN A 547 12.61 50.74 15.22
C ASN A 547 12.69 49.21 15.44
N CYS A 548 12.22 48.40 14.48
CA CYS A 548 12.40 46.94 14.45
C CYS A 548 13.46 46.55 13.43
N ARG A 549 14.40 45.69 13.82
CA ARG A 549 15.40 45.13 12.90
C ARG A 549 15.52 43.62 13.09
N VAL A 550 15.48 42.88 11.98
CA VAL A 550 15.89 41.47 11.98
C VAL A 550 17.43 41.45 12.01
N GLY A 551 18.00 40.90 13.08
CA GLY A 551 19.44 40.72 13.25
C GLY A 551 19.93 39.47 12.51
N GLN A 552 20.73 38.65 13.20
CA GLN A 552 21.25 37.42 12.60
C GLN A 552 20.12 36.41 12.36
N VAL A 553 20.13 35.81 11.17
CA VAL A 553 19.26 34.71 10.79
C VAL A 553 20.13 33.50 10.47
N ILE A 554 19.85 32.38 11.13
CA ILE A 554 20.53 31.10 10.89
C ILE A 554 19.54 30.16 10.21
N TYR A 555 19.88 29.73 9.00
CA TYR A 555 19.11 28.75 8.24
C TYR A 555 19.70 27.35 8.44
N ALA A 556 18.84 26.36 8.64
CA ALA A 556 19.19 24.95 8.82
C ALA A 556 18.11 24.05 8.23
N GLU A 557 18.31 22.73 8.25
CA GLU A 557 17.25 21.79 7.91
C GLU A 557 16.12 21.81 8.96
N ALA A 558 14.87 21.66 8.50
CA ALA A 558 13.70 21.59 9.38
C ALA A 558 13.79 20.35 10.30
N ARG A 559 13.46 20.51 11.58
CA ARG A 559 13.49 19.41 12.56
C ARG A 559 12.13 18.74 12.76
N GLY A 560 11.04 19.35 12.31
CA GLY A 560 9.69 18.78 12.40
C GLY A 560 9.15 18.75 13.83
N GLU A 561 9.67 19.58 14.73
CA GLU A 561 9.36 19.56 16.16
C GLU A 561 8.11 20.38 16.54
N PHE A 562 7.50 21.08 15.59
CA PHE A 562 6.38 21.98 15.80
C PHE A 562 5.10 21.47 15.15
N SER A 563 3.98 21.55 15.88
CA SER A 563 2.64 21.24 15.37
C SER A 563 1.76 22.48 15.14
N ASP A 564 2.21 23.66 15.63
CA ASP A 564 1.60 24.98 15.39
C ASP A 564 2.69 26.08 15.51
N PHE A 565 2.30 27.34 15.31
CA PHE A 565 3.09 28.51 15.66
C PHE A 565 2.69 29.07 17.04
N SER A 566 3.59 28.94 18.02
CA SER A 566 3.36 29.31 19.42
C SER A 566 3.94 30.68 19.79
N ILE A 567 3.37 31.32 20.82
CA ILE A 567 3.94 32.51 21.45
C ILE A 567 4.47 32.08 22.81
N LEU A 568 5.77 32.27 23.04
CA LEU A 568 6.48 31.86 24.26
C LEU A 568 6.97 33.07 25.07
#